data_AF-A0A957J415-F1
#
_entry.id   AF-A0A957J415-F1
#
_cell.length_a   1.000
_cell.length_b   1.000
_cell.length_c   1.000
_cell.angle_alpha   90.00
_cell.angle_beta   90.00
_cell.angle_gamma   90.00
#
_symmetry.space_group_name_H-M   'P 1'
#
loop_
_entity.id
_entity.type
_entity.pdbx_description
1 polymer ?
#
loop_
_entity_poly.entity_id
_entity_poly.type
_entity_poly.pdbx_seq_one_letter_code
_entity_poly.pdbx_strand_id
1 'polypeptide(L)'
;EEFCNGFRQQAPDILLTTLRFANILGYTAKTPMALLLQGRFTPTLLGFDPMIQLIHEEDVMGALVYAVLNDVPGVFNVAADGIMPLTRILALTGTIPMPILHPLAYWGTNTLRGTRLNPIRYIPFDLDYLRYRWVADTTAMQNELGFYPQYTAEEALREFAGHKRRHTHDEDEDGLTFDEERLRDTLERRRRQKERLVTTGEE
;
A
#
# COMPACT_ATOMS: atom_id res chain seq x y z
N GLU A 1 5.97 -9.50 14.50
CA GLU A 1 6.87 -10.66 14.34
C GLU A 1 7.14 -11.39 15.64
N GLU A 2 7.45 -10.68 16.73
CA GLU A 2 7.62 -11.31 18.06
C GLU A 2 6.44 -12.19 18.47
N PHE A 3 5.21 -11.75 18.21
CA PHE A 3 4.01 -12.56 18.43
C PHE A 3 4.03 -13.88 17.63
N CYS A 4 4.29 -13.82 16.32
CA CYS A 4 4.33 -15.00 15.44
C CYS A 4 5.43 -15.98 15.88
N ASN A 5 6.61 -15.46 16.25
CA ASN A 5 7.71 -16.28 16.73
C ASN A 5 7.40 -16.92 18.10
N GLY A 6 6.79 -16.17 19.01
CA GLY A 6 6.34 -16.70 20.31
C GLY A 6 5.24 -17.76 20.13
N PHE A 7 4.29 -17.51 19.23
CA PHE A 7 3.21 -18.45 18.92
C PHE A 7 3.74 -19.75 18.32
N ARG A 8 4.72 -19.68 17.41
CA ARG A 8 5.40 -20.86 16.85
C ARG A 8 6.06 -21.73 17.93
N GLN A 9 6.58 -21.12 19.00
CA GLN A 9 7.17 -21.86 20.12
C GLN A 9 6.10 -22.48 21.04
N GLN A 10 4.98 -21.80 21.24
CA GLN A 10 3.90 -22.22 22.14
C GLN A 10 3.00 -23.31 21.54
N ALA A 11 2.80 -23.30 20.23
CA ALA A 11 1.94 -24.25 19.52
C ALA A 11 2.68 -24.84 18.31
N PRO A 12 3.64 -25.77 18.53
CA PRO A 12 4.42 -26.37 17.45
C PRO A 12 3.58 -27.22 16.48
N ASP A 13 2.40 -27.66 16.91
CA ASP A 13 1.47 -28.44 16.10
C ASP A 13 0.69 -27.60 15.07
N ILE A 14 0.74 -26.26 15.18
CA ILE A 14 0.07 -25.35 14.24
C ILE A 14 1.07 -24.90 13.18
N LEU A 15 0.71 -25.12 11.92
CA LEU A 15 1.50 -24.64 10.80
C LEU A 15 1.41 -23.11 10.71
N LEU A 16 2.56 -22.44 10.75
CA LEU A 16 2.65 -20.99 10.69
C LEU A 16 3.44 -20.52 9.47
N THR A 17 2.76 -19.74 8.64
CA THR A 17 3.34 -19.05 7.48
C THR A 17 3.29 -17.55 7.71
N THR A 18 4.45 -16.90 7.67
CA THR A 18 4.57 -15.43 7.79
C THR A 18 5.00 -14.85 6.46
N LEU A 19 4.16 -14.00 5.87
CA LEU A 19 4.47 -13.29 4.63
C LEU A 19 4.86 -11.84 4.94
N ARG A 20 6.03 -11.42 4.44
CA ARG A 20 6.55 -10.06 4.53
C ARG A 20 6.46 -9.41 3.16
N PHE A 21 5.45 -8.59 2.95
CA PHE A 21 5.25 -7.92 1.67
C PHE A 21 6.19 -6.73 1.51
N ALA A 22 6.68 -6.53 0.28
CA ALA A 22 7.27 -5.27 -0.15
C ALA A 22 6.22 -4.15 -0.20
N ASN A 23 6.57 -2.99 -0.75
CA ASN A 23 5.63 -1.89 -0.87
C ASN A 23 4.46 -2.28 -1.78
N ILE A 24 3.32 -2.53 -1.16
CA ILE A 24 2.10 -2.89 -1.87
C ILE A 24 1.61 -1.68 -2.63
N LEU A 25 1.43 -1.84 -3.92
CA LEU A 25 0.92 -0.83 -4.83
C LEU A 25 -0.40 -1.32 -5.41
N GLY A 26 -1.45 -0.57 -5.12
CA GLY A 26 -2.80 -0.88 -5.51
C GLY A 26 -3.63 0.39 -5.51
N TYR A 27 -4.68 0.42 -6.32
CA TYR A 27 -5.60 1.55 -6.33
C TYR A 27 -6.53 1.48 -5.12
N THR A 28 -6.93 0.27 -4.73
CA THR A 28 -7.81 0.06 -3.57
C THR A 28 -7.01 0.04 -2.26
N ALA A 29 -5.77 -0.45 -2.33
CA ALA A 29 -4.86 -0.51 -1.19
C ALA A 29 -4.42 0.88 -0.70
N LYS A 30 -4.85 1.26 0.51
CA LYS A 30 -4.40 2.48 1.21
C LYS A 30 -3.04 2.27 1.88
N THR A 31 -2.01 2.03 1.10
CA THR A 31 -0.64 1.81 1.61
C THR A 31 0.14 3.12 1.65
N PRO A 32 1.18 3.22 2.51
CA PRO A 32 2.02 4.41 2.55
C PRO A 32 2.62 4.78 1.19
N MET A 33 3.07 3.80 0.42
CA MET A 33 3.61 4.02 -0.92
C MET A 33 2.53 4.50 -1.90
N ALA A 34 1.34 3.88 -1.90
CA ALA A 34 0.24 4.31 -2.74
C ALA A 34 -0.19 5.75 -2.42
N LEU A 35 -0.33 6.11 -1.14
CA LEU A 35 -0.67 7.48 -0.71
C LEU A 35 0.39 8.50 -1.15
N LEU A 36 1.68 8.15 -1.05
CA LEU A 36 2.78 9.01 -1.50
C LEU A 36 2.71 9.28 -3.01
N LEU A 37 2.39 8.25 -3.80
CA LEU A 37 2.35 8.31 -5.27
C LEU A 37 1.02 8.86 -5.81
N GLN A 38 -0.05 8.84 -5.03
CA GLN A 38 -1.32 9.52 -5.35
C GLN A 38 -1.16 11.05 -5.36
N GLY A 39 -0.30 11.59 -4.50
CA GLY A 39 -0.02 13.03 -4.45
C GLY A 39 0.48 13.58 -5.79
N ARG A 40 0.25 14.87 -6.04
CA ARG A 40 0.87 15.60 -7.16
C ARG A 40 2.37 15.82 -6.93
N PHE A 41 2.74 16.02 -5.67
CA PHE A 41 4.09 16.29 -5.23
C PHE A 41 4.53 15.22 -4.24
N THR A 42 5.72 14.67 -4.45
CA THR A 42 6.30 13.66 -3.58
C THR A 42 7.61 14.18 -2.98
N PRO A 43 7.72 14.30 -1.65
CA PRO A 43 8.97 14.69 -1.02
C PRO A 43 10.06 13.65 -1.26
N THR A 44 11.24 14.11 -1.66
CA THR A 44 12.42 13.29 -1.91
C THR A 44 13.60 13.86 -1.12
N LEU A 45 14.60 13.04 -0.80
CA LEU A 45 15.82 13.54 -0.17
C LEU A 45 16.82 13.96 -1.25
N LEU A 46 17.30 15.20 -1.20
CA LEU A 46 18.27 15.68 -2.19
C LEU A 46 19.56 14.85 -2.11
N GLY A 47 19.98 14.27 -3.24
CA GLY A 47 21.19 13.46 -3.36
C GLY A 47 21.00 11.96 -3.07
N PHE A 48 19.77 11.51 -2.79
CA PHE A 48 19.46 10.10 -2.58
C PHE A 48 18.43 9.60 -3.59
N ASP A 49 18.67 8.40 -4.13
CA ASP A 49 17.74 7.70 -5.03
C ASP A 49 17.70 6.21 -4.62
N PRO A 50 16.90 5.86 -3.59
CA PRO A 50 16.89 4.50 -3.08
C PRO A 50 16.24 3.54 -4.07
N MET A 51 16.78 2.32 -4.13
CA MET A 51 16.14 1.22 -4.84
C MET A 51 14.97 0.70 -4.01
N ILE A 52 13.79 0.62 -4.63
CA ILE A 52 12.53 0.25 -4.01
C ILE A 52 11.97 -1.00 -4.70
N GLN A 53 11.49 -1.93 -3.89
CA GLN A 53 10.66 -3.05 -4.34
C GLN A 53 9.18 -2.73 -4.18
N LEU A 54 8.41 -3.08 -5.21
CA LEU A 54 6.96 -2.95 -5.27
C LEU A 54 6.33 -4.34 -5.39
N ILE A 55 5.04 -4.44 -5.08
CA ILE A 55 4.22 -5.61 -5.37
C ILE A 55 2.79 -5.18 -5.68
N HIS A 56 2.14 -5.82 -6.65
CA HIS A 56 0.75 -5.52 -6.99
C HIS A 56 -0.23 -6.00 -5.91
N GLU A 57 -1.33 -5.28 -5.70
CA GLU A 57 -2.33 -5.67 -4.69
C GLU A 57 -2.97 -7.03 -4.99
N GLU A 58 -3.16 -7.39 -6.26
CA GLU A 58 -3.68 -8.71 -6.64
C GLU A 58 -2.68 -9.84 -6.33
N ASP A 59 -1.39 -9.59 -6.53
CA ASP A 59 -0.34 -10.58 -6.22
C ASP A 59 -0.20 -10.81 -4.72
N VAL A 60 -0.45 -9.78 -3.89
CA VAL A 60 -0.51 -9.93 -2.44
C VAL A 60 -1.66 -10.86 -2.05
N MET A 61 -2.85 -10.64 -2.63
CA MET A 61 -4.00 -11.52 -2.40
C MET A 61 -3.74 -12.94 -2.91
N GLY A 62 -3.11 -13.07 -4.08
CA GLY A 62 -2.69 -14.35 -4.64
C GLY A 62 -1.71 -15.08 -3.72
N ALA A 63 -0.71 -14.40 -3.16
CA ALA A 63 0.25 -14.97 -2.23
C ALA A 63 -0.40 -15.44 -0.93
N LEU A 64 -1.37 -14.67 -0.41
CA LEU A 64 -2.16 -15.05 0.77
C LEU A 64 -2.97 -16.32 0.51
N VAL A 65 -3.72 -16.37 -0.60
CA VAL A 65 -4.50 -17.54 -1.00
C VAL A 65 -3.58 -18.75 -1.22
N TYR A 66 -2.45 -18.55 -1.90
CA TYR A 66 -1.48 -19.60 -2.15
C TYR A 66 -0.91 -20.18 -0.85
N ALA A 67 -0.52 -19.32 0.10
CA ALA A 67 0.03 -19.75 1.38
C ALA A 67 -0.97 -20.58 2.19
N VAL A 68 -2.26 -20.22 2.14
CA VAL A 68 -3.33 -20.95 2.83
C VAL A 68 -3.63 -22.30 2.16
N LEU A 69 -3.48 -22.42 0.84
CA LEU A 69 -3.77 -23.66 0.11
C LEU A 69 -2.63 -24.67 0.09
N ASN A 70 -1.38 -24.23 0.26
CA ASN A 70 -0.19 -25.07 0.12
C ASN A 70 0.52 -25.37 1.44
N ASP A 71 0.03 -24.85 2.57
CA ASP A 71 0.52 -25.17 3.92
C ASP A 71 2.06 -25.12 4.04
N VAL A 72 2.67 -24.01 3.59
CA VAL A 72 4.13 -23.86 3.58
C VAL A 72 4.61 -23.18 4.87
N PRO A 73 5.25 -23.86 5.82
CA PRO A 73 5.70 -23.25 7.07
C PRO A 73 6.94 -22.38 6.82
N GLY A 74 7.00 -21.19 7.42
CA GLY A 74 8.20 -20.36 7.28
C GLY A 74 7.93 -18.86 7.31
N VAL A 75 8.98 -18.10 7.01
CA VAL A 75 8.94 -16.64 6.88
C VAL A 75 9.45 -16.29 5.49
N PHE A 76 8.61 -15.68 4.67
CA PHE A 76 8.91 -15.42 3.26
C PHE A 76 8.76 -13.93 2.96
N ASN A 77 9.75 -13.35 2.28
CA ASN A 77 9.62 -12.00 1.72
C ASN A 77 8.97 -12.12 0.34
N VAL A 78 7.89 -11.37 0.12
CA VAL A 78 7.11 -11.40 -1.11
C VAL A 78 7.21 -10.04 -1.79
N ALA A 79 7.78 -10.02 -3.00
CA ALA A 79 7.94 -8.81 -3.80
C ALA A 79 7.81 -9.17 -5.29
N ALA A 80 7.35 -8.22 -6.11
CA ALA A 80 7.38 -8.38 -7.56
C ALA A 80 8.81 -8.29 -8.11
N ASP A 81 9.02 -8.88 -9.28
CA ASP A 81 10.29 -8.75 -9.99
C ASP A 81 10.44 -7.33 -10.58
N GLY A 82 11.68 -6.84 -10.65
CA GLY A 82 12.00 -5.51 -11.12
C GLY A 82 12.14 -4.47 -10.01
N ILE A 83 13.29 -4.47 -9.35
CA ILE A 83 13.63 -3.38 -8.42
C ILE A 83 13.92 -2.12 -9.22
N MET A 84 13.43 -0.96 -8.76
CA MET A 84 13.63 0.29 -9.47
C MET A 84 13.96 1.46 -8.54
N PRO A 85 14.71 2.47 -9.02
CA PRO A 85 14.99 3.66 -8.26
C PRO A 85 13.72 4.51 -8.07
N LEU A 86 13.67 5.25 -6.96
CA LEU A 86 12.57 6.16 -6.65
C LEU A 86 12.34 7.17 -7.78
N THR A 87 13.39 7.72 -8.38
CA THR A 87 13.26 8.67 -9.50
C THR A 87 12.47 8.09 -10.68
N ARG A 88 12.71 6.81 -11.03
CA ARG A 88 11.96 6.11 -12.08
C ARG A 88 10.51 5.88 -11.68
N ILE A 89 10.25 5.54 -10.42
CA ILE A 89 8.89 5.38 -9.89
C ILE A 89 8.11 6.68 -10.06
N LEU A 90 8.71 7.81 -9.67
CA LEU A 90 8.07 9.12 -9.77
C LEU A 90 7.81 9.53 -11.21
N ALA A 91 8.79 9.30 -12.10
CA ALA A 91 8.66 9.58 -13.53
C ALA A 91 7.52 8.78 -14.18
N LEU A 92 7.40 7.49 -13.88
CA LEU A 92 6.35 6.63 -14.43
C LEU A 92 4.96 6.95 -13.88
N THR A 93 4.87 7.45 -12.64
CA THR A 93 3.60 7.86 -12.02
C THR A 93 3.20 9.31 -12.31
N GLY A 94 4.06 10.08 -13.00
CA GLY A 94 3.83 11.49 -13.28
C GLY A 94 3.81 12.37 -12.03
N THR A 95 4.48 11.93 -10.96
CA THR A 95 4.61 12.69 -9.72
C THR A 95 5.81 13.62 -9.78
N ILE A 96 5.65 14.85 -9.24
CA ILE A 96 6.73 15.84 -9.25
C ILE A 96 7.55 15.66 -7.97
N PRO A 97 8.86 15.34 -8.07
CA PRO A 97 9.73 15.25 -6.90
C PRO A 97 9.95 16.61 -6.26
N MET A 98 9.80 16.69 -4.94
CA MET A 98 10.12 17.85 -4.12
C MET A 98 11.37 17.56 -3.29
N PRO A 99 12.57 17.94 -3.74
CA PRO A 99 13.80 17.63 -3.02
C PRO A 99 13.92 18.46 -1.73
N ILE A 100 13.97 17.78 -0.60
CA ILE A 100 14.17 18.36 0.73
C ILE A 100 15.64 18.22 1.11
N LEU A 101 16.23 19.32 1.60
CA LEU A 101 17.60 19.34 2.12
C LEU A 101 17.68 18.59 3.46
N HIS A 102 18.67 17.69 3.57
CA HIS A 102 18.89 16.81 4.73
C HIS A 102 18.88 17.50 6.11
N PRO A 103 19.53 18.68 6.31
CA PRO A 103 19.49 19.36 7.60
C PRO A 103 18.10 19.85 8.00
N LEU A 104 17.29 20.32 7.04
CA LEU A 104 15.91 20.75 7.30
C LEU A 104 15.00 19.56 7.62
N ALA A 105 15.28 18.40 7.02
CA ALA A 105 14.49 17.20 7.23
C ALA A 105 14.58 16.68 8.67
N TYR A 106 15.78 16.61 9.25
CA TYR A 106 15.98 16.09 10.62
C TYR A 106 15.87 17.17 11.71
N TRP A 107 16.08 18.46 11.41
CA TRP A 107 15.93 19.54 12.40
C TRP A 107 14.46 19.93 12.61
N GLY A 108 13.63 19.83 11.56
CA GLY A 108 12.19 20.06 11.62
C GLY A 108 11.40 18.93 12.29
N THR A 109 11.88 17.69 12.28
CA THR A 109 11.15 16.55 12.86
C THR A 109 11.08 16.61 14.39
N ASN A 110 12.09 17.16 15.07
CA ASN A 110 12.06 17.30 16.52
C ASN A 110 11.37 18.59 17.00
N THR A 111 11.50 19.69 16.25
CA THR A 111 11.06 21.03 16.71
C THR A 111 9.67 21.44 16.20
N LEU A 112 9.24 20.89 15.06
CA LEU A 112 7.97 21.24 14.39
C LEU A 112 6.97 20.07 14.36
N ARG A 113 7.25 18.97 15.06
CA ARG A 113 6.35 17.82 15.25
C ARG A 113 5.02 18.34 15.82
N GLY A 114 3.95 18.30 15.01
CA GLY A 114 2.61 18.77 15.40
C GLY A 114 2.16 20.09 14.77
N THR A 115 3.05 20.92 14.22
CA THR A 115 2.66 22.17 13.56
C THR A 115 2.20 21.94 12.11
N ARG A 116 1.42 22.88 11.54
CA ARG A 116 1.01 22.88 10.11
C ARG A 116 2.15 23.23 9.15
N LEU A 117 3.29 23.67 9.68
CA LEU A 117 4.46 24.13 8.92
C LEU A 117 5.49 23.02 8.68
N ASN A 118 5.21 21.78 9.11
CA ASN A 118 6.14 20.68 8.91
C ASN A 118 5.94 20.07 7.50
N PRO A 119 6.89 20.26 6.56
CA PRO A 119 6.78 19.73 5.19
C PRO A 119 6.80 18.20 5.14
N ILE A 120 7.17 17.54 6.24
CA ILE A 120 7.32 16.08 6.35
C ILE A 120 6.09 15.45 7.02
N ARG A 121 5.12 16.25 7.49
CA ARG A 121 3.88 15.76 8.12
C ARG A 121 3.08 14.81 7.23
N TYR A 122 3.23 14.94 5.91
CA TYR A 122 2.49 14.17 4.92
C TYR A 122 3.24 12.93 4.41
N ILE A 123 4.46 12.65 4.89
CA ILE A 123 5.16 11.42 4.52
C ILE A 123 4.60 10.28 5.37
N PRO A 124 3.97 9.26 4.77
CA PRO A 124 3.31 8.20 5.51
C PRO A 124 4.28 7.15 6.07
N PHE A 125 5.60 7.37 5.96
CA PHE A 125 6.67 6.49 6.42
C PHE A 125 7.92 7.30 6.82
N ASP A 126 8.88 6.64 7.49
CA ASP A 126 10.10 7.30 8.00
C ASP A 126 11.01 7.83 6.86
N LEU A 127 11.67 8.95 7.08
CA LEU A 127 12.58 9.57 6.11
C LEU A 127 13.75 8.67 5.74
N ASP A 128 14.13 7.76 6.64
CA ASP A 128 15.19 6.78 6.40
C ASP A 128 14.85 5.84 5.22
N TYR A 129 13.57 5.60 4.92
CA TYR A 129 13.14 4.84 3.75
C TYR A 129 13.37 5.58 2.42
N LEU A 130 13.50 6.92 2.45
CA LEU A 130 13.91 7.71 1.28
C LEU A 130 15.44 7.78 1.13
N ARG A 131 16.18 7.31 2.13
CA ARG A 131 17.64 7.38 2.17
C ARG A 131 18.29 6.05 1.85
N TYR A 132 17.78 4.96 2.41
CA TYR A 132 18.36 3.64 2.31
C TYR A 132 17.61 2.72 1.35
N ARG A 133 18.33 1.75 0.79
CA ARG A 133 17.76 0.73 -0.08
C ARG A 133 16.75 -0.12 0.67
N TRP A 134 15.57 -0.30 0.09
CA TRP A 134 14.51 -1.15 0.64
C TRP A 134 14.26 -2.33 -0.30
N VAL A 135 15.13 -3.33 -0.19
CA VAL A 135 15.15 -4.53 -1.04
C VAL A 135 15.29 -5.74 -0.15
N ALA A 136 14.30 -6.62 -0.19
CA ALA A 136 14.31 -7.92 0.42
C ALA A 136 14.74 -8.99 -0.59
N ASP A 137 15.34 -10.07 -0.07
CA ASP A 137 15.66 -11.25 -0.85
C ASP A 137 14.40 -12.10 -1.06
N THR A 138 14.07 -12.35 -2.33
CA THR A 138 12.89 -13.12 -2.78
C THR A 138 13.25 -14.57 -3.14
N THR A 139 14.49 -15.01 -2.90
CA THR A 139 14.94 -16.37 -3.23
C THR A 139 14.11 -17.45 -2.52
N ALA A 140 13.79 -17.24 -1.24
CA ALA A 140 12.93 -18.17 -0.48
C ALA A 140 11.49 -18.21 -1.00
N MET A 141 10.97 -17.09 -1.52
CA MET A 141 9.64 -17.06 -2.15
C MET A 141 9.59 -17.95 -3.40
N GLN A 142 10.65 -17.93 -4.21
CA GLN A 142 10.70 -18.71 -5.46
C GLN A 142 11.00 -20.20 -5.20
N ASN A 143 11.95 -20.49 -4.31
CA ASN A 143 12.46 -21.85 -4.11
C ASN A 143 11.68 -22.65 -3.07
N GLU A 144 11.20 -22.00 -1.99
CA GLU A 144 10.56 -22.69 -0.86
C GLU A 144 9.05 -22.48 -0.88
N LEU A 145 8.59 -21.23 -1.04
CA LEU A 145 7.16 -20.94 -1.14
C LEU A 145 6.61 -21.36 -2.52
N GLY A 146 7.42 -21.35 -3.58
CA GLY A 146 6.97 -21.71 -4.93
C GLY A 146 5.96 -20.72 -5.54
N PHE A 147 5.92 -19.49 -5.01
CA PHE A 147 5.02 -18.44 -5.48
C PHE A 147 5.74 -17.49 -6.45
N TYR A 148 5.08 -17.19 -7.56
CA TYR A 148 5.57 -16.27 -8.58
C TYR A 148 4.52 -15.18 -8.81
N PRO A 149 4.83 -13.90 -8.50
CA PRO A 149 3.96 -12.77 -8.80
C PRO A 149 3.63 -12.72 -10.29
N GLN A 150 2.39 -12.39 -10.63
CA GLN A 150 1.93 -12.28 -12.01
C GLN A 150 2.34 -10.94 -12.64
N TYR A 151 2.41 -9.89 -11.83
CA TYR A 151 2.79 -8.55 -12.28
C TYR A 151 4.25 -8.27 -11.92
N THR A 152 4.98 -7.71 -12.88
CA THR A 152 6.25 -7.06 -12.58
C THR A 152 6.01 -5.74 -11.84
N ALA A 153 7.02 -5.25 -11.12
CA ALA A 153 6.93 -3.96 -10.43
C ALA A 153 6.65 -2.80 -11.39
N GLU A 154 7.12 -2.88 -12.65
CA GLU A 154 6.83 -1.87 -13.67
C GLU A 154 5.38 -1.95 -14.15
N GLU A 155 4.84 -3.14 -14.38
CA GLU A 155 3.44 -3.32 -14.75
C GLU A 155 2.49 -2.84 -13.65
N ALA A 156 2.73 -3.26 -12.40
CA ALA A 156 1.98 -2.79 -11.24
C ALA A 156 1.98 -1.26 -11.14
N LEU A 157 3.13 -0.62 -11.42
CA LEU A 157 3.25 0.83 -11.41
C LEU A 157 2.50 1.50 -12.56
N ARG A 158 2.56 0.92 -13.76
CA ARG A 158 1.86 1.43 -14.95
C ARG A 158 0.35 1.34 -14.77
N GLU A 159 -0.14 0.25 -14.20
CA GLU A 159 -1.54 0.07 -13.86
C GLU A 159 -2.01 1.12 -12.85
N PHE A 160 -1.26 1.28 -11.75
CA PHE A 160 -1.52 2.31 -10.75
C PHE A 160 -1.53 3.73 -11.35
N ALA A 161 -0.56 4.06 -12.22
CA ALA A 161 -0.50 5.35 -12.91
C ALA A 161 -1.65 5.53 -13.92
N GLY A 162 -2.14 4.45 -14.53
CA GLY A 162 -3.35 4.43 -15.35
C GLY A 162 -4.59 4.79 -14.54
N HIS A 163 -4.78 4.14 -13.40
CA HIS A 163 -5.88 4.42 -12.47
C HIS A 163 -5.84 5.84 -11.92
N LYS A 164 -4.66 6.33 -11.51
CA LYS A 164 -4.48 7.71 -11.03
C LYS A 164 -4.95 8.74 -12.07
N ARG A 165 -4.57 8.56 -13.35
CA ARG A 165 -4.97 9.49 -14.43
C ARG A 165 -6.48 9.49 -14.68
N ARG A 166 -7.14 8.32 -14.59
CA ARG A 166 -8.60 8.23 -14.71
C ARG A 166 -9.29 8.88 -13.52
N HIS A 167 -8.83 8.64 -12.30
CA HIS A 167 -9.44 9.24 -11.12
C HIS A 167 -9.27 10.76 -11.07
N THR A 168 -8.12 11.30 -11.48
CA THR A 168 -7.99 12.76 -11.60
C THR A 168 -8.96 13.34 -12.63
N HIS A 169 -9.28 12.58 -13.70
CA HIS A 169 -10.27 12.99 -14.70
C HIS A 169 -11.71 12.88 -14.18
N ASP A 170 -12.04 11.79 -13.49
CA ASP A 170 -13.36 11.59 -12.87
C ASP A 170 -13.59 12.53 -11.67
N GLU A 171 -12.58 12.90 -10.89
CA GLU A 171 -12.73 13.91 -9.82
C GLU A 171 -13.03 15.32 -10.39
N ASP A 172 -12.59 15.61 -11.62
CA ASP A 172 -12.87 16.87 -12.31
C ASP A 172 -14.32 16.92 -12.86
N GLU A 173 -15.01 15.79 -13.09
CA GLU A 173 -16.41 15.72 -13.58
C GLU A 173 -17.45 15.17 -12.57
N ASP A 174 -17.08 14.32 -11.61
CA ASP A 174 -18.03 13.41 -10.92
C ASP A 174 -18.00 13.43 -9.37
N GLY A 175 -17.17 14.29 -8.75
CA GLY A 175 -17.00 14.32 -7.28
C GLY A 175 -18.28 14.63 -6.47
N LEU A 176 -19.36 15.10 -7.10
CA LEU A 176 -20.65 15.38 -6.44
C LEU A 176 -21.72 14.32 -6.72
N THR A 177 -21.69 13.69 -7.90
CA THR A 177 -22.79 12.81 -8.36
C THR A 177 -22.70 11.42 -7.73
N PHE A 178 -21.50 10.85 -7.65
CA PHE A 178 -21.30 9.49 -7.14
C PHE A 178 -21.52 9.38 -5.63
N ASP A 179 -21.11 10.40 -4.87
CA ASP A 179 -21.36 10.47 -3.43
C ASP A 179 -22.86 10.68 -3.13
N GLU A 180 -23.60 11.45 -3.94
CA GLU A 180 -25.05 11.60 -3.82
C GLU A 180 -25.82 10.30 -4.09
N GLU A 181 -25.49 9.57 -5.16
CA GLU A 181 -26.15 8.29 -5.48
C GLU A 181 -25.91 7.25 -4.40
N ARG A 182 -24.68 7.17 -3.87
CA ARG A 182 -24.32 6.23 -2.82
C ARG A 182 -24.99 6.57 -1.49
N LEU A 183 -25.13 7.85 -1.15
CA LEU A 183 -25.85 8.28 0.05
C LEU A 183 -27.36 7.95 -0.08
N ARG A 184 -27.95 8.18 -1.25
CA ARG A 184 -29.37 7.85 -1.53
C ARG A 184 -29.64 6.35 -1.40
N ASP A 185 -28.84 5.50 -2.04
CA ASP A 185 -29.06 4.04 -1.97
C ASP A 185 -28.89 3.51 -0.54
N THR A 186 -27.96 4.10 0.23
CA THR A 186 -27.77 3.74 1.64
C THR A 186 -28.96 4.15 2.52
N LEU A 187 -29.54 5.33 2.28
CA LEU A 187 -30.73 5.80 3.01
C LEU A 187 -31.97 4.97 2.67
N GLU A 188 -32.17 4.61 1.39
CA GLU A 188 -33.29 3.78 0.96
C GLU A 188 -33.25 2.37 1.53
N ARG A 189 -32.06 1.73 1.57
CA ARG A 189 -31.90 0.41 2.19
C ARG A 189 -32.26 0.41 3.67
N ARG A 190 -31.83 1.44 4.41
CA ARG A 190 -32.16 1.60 5.83
C ARG A 190 -33.66 1.82 6.04
N ARG A 191 -34.31 2.59 5.16
CA ARG A 191 -35.75 2.84 5.21
C ARG A 191 -36.54 1.54 5.02
N ARG A 192 -36.21 0.76 3.98
CA ARG A 192 -36.84 -0.55 3.71
C ARG A 192 -36.63 -1.55 4.86
N GLN A 193 -35.46 -1.55 5.47
CA GLN A 193 -35.17 -2.43 6.62
C GLN A 193 -35.99 -2.03 7.86
N LYS A 194 -36.14 -0.73 8.12
CA LYS A 194 -36.98 -0.23 9.20
C LYS A 194 -38.46 -0.55 8.97
N GLU A 195 -38.95 -0.40 7.75
CA GLU A 195 -40.33 -0.76 7.38
C GLU A 195 -40.60 -2.26 7.54
N ARG A 196 -39.66 -3.14 7.14
CA ARG A 196 -39.77 -4.59 7.35
C ARG A 196 -39.76 -5.00 8.83
N LEU A 197 -38.99 -4.31 9.67
CA LEU A 197 -38.95 -4.58 11.11
C LEU A 197 -40.25 -4.18 11.82
N VAL A 198 -40.93 -3.13 11.35
CA VAL A 198 -42.23 -2.69 11.89
C VAL A 198 -43.34 -3.67 11.51
N THR A 199 -43.36 -4.18 10.28
CA THR A 199 -44.39 -5.14 9.81
C THR A 199 -44.27 -6.53 10.41
N THR A 200 -43.11 -6.92 10.95
CA THR A 200 -42.89 -8.26 11.55
C THR A 200 -43.13 -8.27 13.07
N GLY A 201 -43.48 -7.13 13.68
CA GLY A 201 -43.73 -6.99 15.12
C GLY A 201 -45.19 -6.80 15.52
N GLU A 202 -46.13 -6.86 14.56
CA GLU A 202 -47.58 -6.75 14.80
C GLU A 202 -48.34 -8.09 14.61
N GLU A 203 -47.63 -9.21 14.45
CA GLU A 203 -48.14 -10.59 14.62
C GLU A 203 -47.65 -11.17 15.95
#